data_AF-A0A2U8HAQ5-F1
#
_entry.id   AF-A0A2U8HAQ5-F1
#
_cell.length_a   1.000
_cell.length_b   1.000
_cell.length_c   1.000
_cell.angle_alpha   90.00
_cell.angle_beta   90.00
_cell.angle_gamma   90.00
#
_symmetry.space_group_name_H-M   'P 1'
#
loop_
_entity.id
_entity.type
_entity.pdbx_description
1 polymer ?
#
loop_
_entity_poly.entity_id
_entity_poly.type
_entity_poly.pdbx_seq_one_letter_code
_entity_poly.pdbx_strand_id
1 'polypeptide(L)'
;MIELPRAPAHVEPYIEALGFDLAVEFLLEFGGTAVYLPDRAGGRGEVERFLGAEKLKALKGQEHRMSARVPRPKRWLAMVLRAQGLSEARTARKVGVTDKTIRQWMRGPGGNASQLSLF
;
A
#
# COMPACT_ATOMS: atom_id res chain seq x y z
N MET A 1 -4.08 2.42 -21.03
CA MET A 1 -3.39 2.75 -19.77
C MET A 1 -4.46 2.88 -18.70
N ILE A 2 -4.44 2.07 -17.65
CA ILE A 2 -5.38 2.20 -16.54
C ILE A 2 -4.87 3.36 -15.68
N GLU A 3 -5.67 4.40 -15.48
CA GLU A 3 -5.31 5.51 -14.59
C GLU A 3 -5.01 4.98 -13.18
N LEU A 4 -3.92 5.46 -12.59
CA LEU A 4 -3.55 5.08 -11.22
C LEU A 4 -4.60 5.63 -10.25
N PRO A 5 -5.12 4.80 -9.32
CA PRO A 5 -6.10 5.26 -8.35
C PRO A 5 -5.48 6.31 -7.44
N ARG A 6 -6.25 7.38 -7.14
CA ARG A 6 -5.84 8.40 -6.17
C ARG A 6 -5.46 7.73 -4.83
N ALA A 7 -4.27 8.09 -4.32
CA ALA A 7 -3.78 7.58 -3.06
C ALA A 7 -4.68 8.05 -1.88
N PRO A 8 -4.95 7.17 -0.90
CA PRO A 8 -5.55 7.59 0.36
C PRO A 8 -4.66 8.61 1.10
N ALA A 9 -5.25 9.56 1.82
CA ALA A 9 -4.50 10.62 2.51
C ALA A 9 -3.42 10.09 3.48
N HIS A 10 -3.67 8.96 4.15
CA HIS A 10 -2.70 8.35 5.07
C HIS A 10 -1.54 7.62 4.36
N VAL A 11 -1.61 7.46 3.03
CA VAL A 11 -0.53 6.90 2.19
C VAL A 11 0.35 8.00 1.60
N GLU A 12 -0.20 9.18 1.42
CA GLU A 12 0.44 10.32 0.77
C GLU A 12 1.84 10.66 1.35
N PRO A 13 2.06 10.68 2.68
CA PRO A 13 3.39 10.94 3.25
C PRO A 13 4.46 9.93 2.81
N TYR A 14 4.06 8.67 2.57
CA TYR A 14 4.98 7.64 2.08
C TYR A 14 5.36 7.88 0.61
N ILE A 15 4.38 8.26 -0.22
CA ILE A 15 4.62 8.57 -1.63
C ILE A 15 5.51 9.81 -1.77
N GLU A 16 5.24 10.87 -0.99
CA GLU A 16 6.06 12.08 -0.97
C GLU A 16 7.50 11.80 -0.55
N ALA A 17 7.72 10.95 0.46
CA ALA A 17 9.06 10.62 0.93
C ALA A 17 9.83 9.66 0.01
N LEU A 18 9.16 8.61 -0.49
CA LEU A 18 9.82 7.49 -1.15
C LEU A 18 9.75 7.54 -2.67
N GLY A 19 8.74 8.22 -3.21
CA GLY A 19 8.27 8.04 -4.57
C GLY A 19 7.20 6.94 -4.64
N PHE A 20 6.39 6.95 -5.71
CA PHE A 20 5.20 6.10 -5.82
C PHE A 20 5.51 4.60 -5.76
N ASP A 21 6.42 4.10 -6.60
CA ASP A 21 6.71 2.67 -6.70
C ASP A 21 7.33 2.13 -5.41
N LEU A 22 8.34 2.83 -4.87
CA LEU A 22 8.99 2.43 -3.62
C LEU A 22 8.03 2.50 -2.42
N ALA A 23 7.11 3.45 -2.39
CA ALA A 23 6.06 3.51 -1.37
C ALA A 23 5.12 2.30 -1.45
N VAL A 24 4.71 1.88 -2.65
CA VAL A 24 3.87 0.70 -2.83
C VAL A 24 4.59 -0.56 -2.34
N GLU A 25 5.87 -0.73 -2.68
CA GLU A 25 6.67 -1.86 -2.21
C GLU A 25 6.83 -1.83 -0.69
N PHE A 26 7.15 -0.67 -0.12
CA PHE A 26 7.25 -0.49 1.33
C PHE A 26 5.95 -0.85 2.06
N LEU A 27 4.79 -0.42 1.55
CA LEU A 27 3.49 -0.73 2.15
C LEU A 27 3.08 -2.20 2.00
N LEU A 28 3.55 -2.88 0.94
CA LEU A 28 3.36 -4.31 0.77
C LEU A 28 4.19 -5.11 1.77
N GLU A 29 5.44 -4.68 1.99
CA GLU A 29 6.40 -5.36 2.87
C GLU A 29 6.12 -5.11 4.35
N PHE A 30 5.98 -3.84 4.74
CA PHE A 30 5.87 -3.41 6.14
C PHE A 30 4.44 -3.06 6.57
N GLY A 31 3.46 -3.07 5.67
CA GLY A 31 2.09 -2.70 5.99
C GLY A 31 1.47 -3.54 7.10
N GLY A 32 0.81 -2.89 8.05
CA GLY A 32 0.10 -3.54 9.16
C GLY A 32 0.96 -3.78 10.41
N THR A 33 2.27 -3.56 10.33
CA THR A 33 3.17 -3.65 11.48
C THR A 33 3.52 -2.26 12.03
N ALA A 34 3.98 -2.22 13.28
CA ALA A 34 4.65 -1.04 13.82
C ALA A 34 6.08 -1.05 13.32
N VAL A 35 6.55 0.09 12.83
CA VAL A 35 7.88 0.23 12.27
C VAL A 35 8.62 1.31 13.04
N TYR A 36 9.81 0.97 13.53
CA TYR A 36 10.68 1.92 14.20
C TYR A 36 11.57 2.62 13.19
N LEU A 37 11.50 3.96 13.13
CA LEU A 37 12.35 4.80 12.30
C LEU A 37 13.41 5.47 13.20
N PRO A 38 14.66 4.98 13.23
CA PRO A 38 15.70 5.56 14.07
C PRO A 38 16.15 6.94 13.58
N ASP A 39 16.56 7.81 14.51
CA ASP A 39 17.08 9.17 14.17
C ASP A 39 18.44 9.12 13.45
N ARG A 40 19.21 8.06 13.66
CA ARG A 40 20.47 7.81 12.96
C ARG A 40 20.41 6.46 12.24
N ALA A 41 20.71 6.49 10.96
CA ALA A 41 21.00 5.32 10.14
C ALA A 41 22.22 4.58 10.72
N GLY A 42 22.03 3.30 11.07
CA GLY A 42 23.05 2.48 11.73
C GLY A 42 23.25 1.11 11.07
N GLY A 43 22.67 0.91 9.89
CA GLY A 43 22.73 -0.31 9.05
C GLY A 43 22.00 -1.54 9.60
N ARG A 44 21.39 -1.45 10.79
CA ARG A 44 20.88 -2.61 11.53
C ARG A 44 19.37 -2.82 11.43
N GLY A 45 18.60 -1.80 11.07
CA GLY A 45 17.15 -1.89 10.94
C GLY A 45 16.72 -2.49 9.60
N GLU A 46 15.69 -3.34 9.62
CA GLU A 46 15.10 -3.94 8.42
C GLU A 46 14.65 -2.88 7.39
N VAL A 47 14.04 -1.81 7.88
CA VAL A 47 13.63 -0.64 7.08
C VAL A 47 14.81 0.03 6.40
N GLU A 48 15.92 0.22 7.12
CA GLU A 48 17.11 0.88 6.59
C GLU A 48 17.75 0.02 5.50
N ARG A 49 17.75 -1.31 5.66
CA ARG A 49 18.22 -2.24 4.63
C ARG A 49 17.33 -2.21 3.39
N PHE A 50 16.02 -2.03 3.57
CA PHE A 50 15.06 -1.96 2.47
C PHE A 50 15.12 -0.62 1.71
N LEU A 51 15.15 0.51 2.43
CA LEU A 51 15.07 1.84 1.84
C LEU A 51 16.44 2.46 1.52
N GLY A 52 17.48 2.08 2.25
CA GLY A 52 18.73 2.83 2.32
C GLY A 52 18.64 4.07 3.23
N ALA A 53 19.80 4.62 3.59
CA ALA A 53 19.89 5.71 4.57
C ALA A 53 19.19 7.01 4.12
N GLU A 54 19.30 7.38 2.85
CA GLU A 54 18.70 8.62 2.33
C GLU A 54 17.17 8.60 2.36
N LYS A 55 16.57 7.51 1.87
CA LYS A 55 15.11 7.34 1.83
C LYS A 55 14.54 7.13 3.23
N LEU A 56 15.28 6.45 4.13
CA LEU A 56 14.91 6.38 5.54
C LEU A 56 14.84 7.78 6.17
N LYS A 57 15.84 8.64 5.92
CA LYS A 57 15.86 10.02 6.42
C LYS A 57 14.68 10.83 5.87
N ALA A 58 14.37 10.68 4.58
CA ALA A 58 13.21 11.33 3.97
C ALA A 58 11.88 10.87 4.62
N LEU A 59 11.74 9.56 4.84
CA LEU A 59 10.55 8.99 5.48
C LEU A 59 10.42 9.44 6.93
N LYS A 60 11.52 9.47 7.69
CA LYS A 60 11.56 10.00 9.06
C LYS A 60 11.11 11.45 9.13
N GLY A 61 11.47 12.29 8.15
CA GLY A 61 11.00 13.68 8.06
C GLY A 61 9.47 13.81 7.98
N GLN A 62 8.77 12.78 7.50
CA GLN A 62 7.31 12.74 7.39
C GLN A 62 6.64 12.05 8.59
N GLU A 63 7.39 11.54 9.57
CA GLU A 63 6.86 10.72 10.68
C GLU A 63 5.72 11.41 11.44
N HIS A 64 5.78 12.73 11.60
CA HIS A 64 4.76 13.54 12.26
C HIS A 64 3.37 13.50 11.57
N ARG A 65 3.30 13.12 10.29
CA ARG A 65 2.05 12.94 9.52
C ARG A 65 1.59 11.48 9.47
N MET A 66 2.36 10.57 10.08
CA MET A 66 2.16 9.12 9.96
C MET A 66 1.62 8.55 11.26
N SER A 67 0.86 7.47 11.15
CA SER A 67 0.48 6.65 12.30
C SER A 67 1.65 5.78 12.78
N ALA A 68 1.64 5.40 14.07
CA ALA A 68 2.64 4.50 14.65
C ALA A 68 2.73 3.12 13.95
N ARG A 69 1.65 2.71 13.27
CA ARG A 69 1.63 1.53 12.40
C ARG A 69 1.60 1.96 10.95
N VAL A 70 2.32 1.23 10.11
CA VAL A 70 2.32 1.44 8.67
C VAL A 70 0.95 1.03 8.12
N PRO A 71 0.27 1.89 7.34
CA PRO A 71 -1.04 1.57 6.79
C PRO A 71 -0.93 0.44 5.77
N ARG A 72 -1.98 -0.38 5.67
CA ARG A 72 -2.07 -1.46 4.67
C ARG A 72 -3.37 -1.35 3.87
N PRO A 73 -3.48 -0.38 2.96
CA PRO A 73 -4.70 -0.14 2.19
C PRO A 73 -4.84 -1.17 1.05
N LYS A 74 -5.18 -2.42 1.42
CA LYS A 74 -5.19 -3.58 0.51
C LYS A 74 -5.95 -3.36 -0.79
N ARG A 75 -7.10 -2.67 -0.74
CA ARG A 75 -7.90 -2.37 -1.94
C ARG A 75 -7.18 -1.42 -2.88
N TRP A 76 -6.58 -0.36 -2.36
CA TRP A 76 -5.82 0.58 -3.17
C TRP A 76 -4.56 -0.07 -3.75
N LEU A 77 -3.79 -0.82 -2.94
CA LEU A 77 -2.63 -1.59 -3.42
C LEU A 77 -3.03 -2.57 -4.53
N ALA A 78 -4.16 -3.26 -4.38
CA ALA A 78 -4.68 -4.13 -5.43
C ALA A 78 -4.99 -3.38 -6.72
N MET A 79 -5.62 -2.21 -6.64
CA MET A 79 -5.91 -1.39 -7.82
C MET A 79 -4.63 -0.89 -8.50
N VAL A 80 -3.60 -0.48 -7.73
CA VAL A 80 -2.30 -0.08 -8.28
C VAL A 80 -1.61 -1.25 -8.99
N LEU A 81 -1.52 -2.41 -8.36
CA LEU A 81 -0.90 -3.61 -8.96
C LEU A 81 -1.65 -4.05 -10.24
N ARG A 82 -2.98 -3.91 -10.27
CA ARG A 82 -3.78 -4.18 -11.47
C ARG A 82 -3.52 -3.16 -12.58
N ALA A 83 -3.38 -1.88 -12.25
CA ALA A 83 -3.01 -0.85 -13.21
C ALA A 83 -1.60 -1.06 -13.78
N GLN A 84 -0.67 -1.62 -12.99
CA GLN A 84 0.66 -2.06 -13.41
C GLN A 84 0.65 -3.38 -14.23
N GLY A 85 -0.52 -3.95 -14.52
CA GLY A 85 -0.66 -5.11 -15.40
C GLY A 85 -0.52 -6.49 -14.73
N LEU A 86 -0.48 -6.56 -13.38
CA LEU A 86 -0.46 -7.86 -12.71
C LEU A 86 -1.81 -8.57 -12.85
N SER A 87 -1.78 -9.90 -12.96
CA SER A 87 -3.01 -10.72 -12.96
C SER A 87 -3.73 -10.65 -11.61
N GLU A 88 -5.03 -10.98 -11.59
CA GLU A 88 -5.83 -11.05 -10.35
C GLU A 88 -5.17 -11.99 -9.33
N ALA A 89 -4.74 -13.17 -9.77
CA ALA A 89 -4.09 -14.17 -8.91
C ALA A 89 -2.74 -13.69 -8.36
N ARG A 90 -1.92 -13.02 -9.17
CA ARG A 90 -0.63 -12.47 -8.68
C ARG A 90 -0.83 -11.31 -7.72
N THR A 91 -1.83 -10.47 -8.00
CA THR A 91 -2.24 -9.37 -7.11
C THR A 91 -2.72 -9.90 -5.77
N ALA A 92 -3.58 -10.93 -5.79
CA ALA A 92 -4.11 -11.58 -4.60
C ALA A 92 -2.99 -12.11 -3.69
N ARG A 93 -1.98 -12.79 -4.27
CA ARG A 93 -0.80 -13.28 -3.55
C ARG A 93 -0.01 -12.16 -2.91
N LYS A 94 0.30 -11.08 -3.64
CA LYS A 94 1.04 -9.93 -3.11
C LYS A 94 0.30 -9.21 -1.97
N VAL A 95 -1.00 -9.01 -2.12
CA VAL A 95 -1.81 -8.26 -1.15
C VAL A 95 -2.22 -9.14 0.06
N GLY A 96 -2.17 -10.47 -0.09
CA GLY A 96 -2.60 -11.41 0.94
C GLY A 96 -4.11 -11.45 1.09
N VAL A 97 -4.82 -11.66 -0.02
CA VAL A 97 -6.28 -11.90 -0.11
C VAL A 97 -6.56 -12.94 -1.20
N THR A 98 -7.82 -13.34 -1.38
CA THR A 98 -8.20 -14.24 -2.48
C THR A 98 -8.37 -13.47 -3.79
N ASP A 99 -8.20 -14.15 -4.91
CA ASP A 99 -8.48 -13.63 -6.26
C ASP A 99 -9.96 -13.21 -6.42
N LYS A 100 -10.88 -13.94 -5.78
CA LYS A 100 -12.30 -13.56 -5.68
C LYS A 100 -12.47 -12.17 -5.06
N THR A 101 -11.76 -11.87 -3.97
CA THR A 101 -11.79 -10.54 -3.33
C THR A 101 -11.25 -9.46 -4.27
N ILE A 102 -10.16 -9.74 -5.00
CA ILE A 102 -9.64 -8.81 -6.03
C ILE A 102 -10.70 -8.53 -7.08
N ARG A 103 -11.31 -9.57 -7.66
CA ARG A 103 -12.36 -9.44 -8.67
C ARG A 103 -13.56 -8.65 -8.16
N GLN A 104 -13.97 -8.89 -6.90
CA GLN A 104 -15.04 -8.13 -6.26
C GLN A 104 -14.69 -6.64 -6.16
N TRP A 105 -13.48 -6.29 -5.74
CA TRP A 105 -13.06 -4.89 -5.66
C TRP A 105 -13.02 -4.18 -7.02
N MET A 106 -12.69 -4.91 -8.09
CA MET A 106 -12.65 -4.38 -9.46
C MET A 106 -14.03 -4.19 -10.07
N ARG A 107 -15.07 -4.88 -9.58
CA ARG A 107 -16.47 -4.74 -10.06
C ARG A 107 -17.13 -3.41 -9.65
N GLY A 108 -16.51 -2.62 -8.76
CA GLY A 108 -17.06 -1.38 -8.25
C GLY A 108 -18.28 -1.58 -7.33
N PRO A 109 -18.86 -0.50 -6.77
CA PRO A 109 -19.99 -0.58 -5.84
C PRO A 109 -21.32 -1.13 -6.40
N GLY A 110 -21.41 -1.51 -7.68
CA GLY A 110 -22.67 -1.90 -8.34
C GLY A 110 -22.93 -3.41 -8.46
N GLY A 111 -22.04 -4.27 -7.95
CA GLY A 111 -22.09 -5.71 -8.22
C GLY A 111 -23.19 -6.51 -7.52
N ASN A 112 -24.09 -5.86 -6.76
CA ASN A 112 -25.09 -6.56 -5.94
C ASN A 112 -26.41 -5.77 -5.80
N ALA A 113 -26.87 -5.12 -6.86
CA ALA A 113 -28.21 -4.51 -6.89
C ALA A 113 -29.36 -5.55 -6.81
N SER A 114 -29.07 -6.83 -7.01
CA SER A 114 -30.04 -7.92 -7.01
C SER A 114 -30.29 -8.58 -5.64
N GLN A 115 -29.64 -8.13 -4.56
CA GLN A 115 -29.90 -8.64 -3.19
C GLN A 115 -30.79 -7.74 -2.33
N LEU A 116 -31.16 -6.54 -2.79
CA LEU A 116 -31.99 -5.59 -2.03
C LEU A 116 -33.49 -5.65 -2.36
N SER A 117 -33.95 -6.63 -3.15
CA SER A 117 -35.37 -6.80 -3.51
C SER A 117 -36.10 -7.86 -2.69
N LEU A 118 -35.58 -8.24 -1.51
CA LEU A 118 -36.18 -9.27 -0.65
C LEU A 118 -36.28 -8.80 0.81
N PHE A 119 -36.77 -7.57 1.04
CA PHE A 119 -37.42 -7.15 2.29
C PHE A 119 -38.40 -6.02 2.00
#